data_AF-A0A923MWB9-F1
#
_entry.id   AF-A0A923MWB9-F1
#
_cell.length_a   1.000
_cell.length_b   1.000
_cell.length_c   1.000
_cell.angle_alpha   90.00
_cell.angle_beta   90.00
_cell.angle_gamma   90.00
#
_symmetry.space_group_name_H-M   'P 1'
#
loop_
_entity.id
_entity.type
_entity.pdbx_description
1 polymer ?
#
loop_
_entity_poly.entity_id
_entity_poly.type
_entity_poly.pdbx_seq_one_letter_code
_entity_poly.pdbx_strand_id
1 'polypeptide(L)'
;MRARTTLLVLAILLVAGFAALNWSEIVRPTPLSFGLMVTDAPLGLILLALLGLTLVLFLASSAAMRTASLMEYRTHQKTLEAQRELADKAEASRFTDLRQHLDTHLKEMRERDAIAASEFDKAMLQSRREVQAQMEQMNRMLNARLNEMEQRLAGRTPAMAAPVRNEVVAPAHDPALAAREAQLREQRLREEERLRDERIREQRDVRNEERAQAVDKPAESGWRKWF
;
A
#
# COMPACT_ATOMS: atom_id res chain seq x y z
N MET A 1 31.16 -34.28 10.68
CA MET A 1 31.77 -34.21 12.04
C MET A 1 32.00 -35.59 12.66
N ARG A 2 31.00 -36.50 12.71
CA ARG A 2 31.11 -37.79 13.42
C ARG A 2 32.22 -38.72 12.90
N ALA A 3 32.39 -38.82 11.57
CA ALA A 3 33.42 -39.69 10.96
C ALA A 3 34.86 -39.35 11.37
N ARG A 4 35.18 -38.06 11.54
CA ARG A 4 36.53 -37.62 11.96
C ARG A 4 36.80 -38.01 13.41
N THR A 5 35.80 -37.83 14.28
CA THR A 5 35.91 -38.22 15.69
C THR A 5 35.96 -39.74 15.86
N THR A 6 35.16 -40.50 15.11
CA THR A 6 35.20 -41.97 15.16
C THR A 6 36.53 -42.52 14.66
N LEU A 7 37.10 -41.95 13.59
CA LEU A 7 38.43 -42.34 13.09
C LEU A 7 39.52 -42.03 14.12
N LEU A 8 39.47 -40.85 14.76
CA LEU A 8 40.42 -40.47 15.81
C LEU A 8 40.33 -41.38 17.04
N VAL A 9 39.12 -41.72 17.50
CA VAL A 9 38.91 -42.67 18.60
C VAL A 9 39.45 -44.06 18.23
N LEU A 10 39.21 -44.52 16.99
CA LEU A 10 39.74 -45.79 16.50
C LEU A 10 41.28 -45.77 16.46
N ALA A 11 41.90 -44.67 16.00
CA ALA A 11 43.35 -44.50 15.99
C ALA A 11 43.93 -44.53 17.40
N ILE A 12 43.30 -43.85 18.38
CA ILE A 12 43.72 -43.90 19.79
C ILE A 12 43.64 -45.33 20.31
N LEU A 13 42.57 -46.06 20.02
CA LEU A 13 42.40 -47.46 20.43
C LEU A 13 43.49 -48.37 19.82
N LEU A 14 43.83 -48.17 18.56
CA LEU A 14 44.92 -48.91 17.91
C LEU A 14 46.28 -48.61 18.56
N VAL A 15 46.58 -47.34 18.84
CA VAL A 15 47.82 -46.94 19.51
C VAL A 15 47.89 -47.49 20.93
N ALA A 16 46.79 -47.40 21.69
CA ALA A 16 46.70 -47.95 23.05
C ALA A 16 46.83 -49.48 23.06
N GLY A 17 46.19 -50.17 22.11
CA GLY A 17 46.31 -51.62 21.94
C GLY A 17 47.73 -52.03 21.57
N PHE A 18 48.38 -51.32 20.64
CA PHE A 18 49.78 -51.54 20.30
C PHE A 18 50.71 -51.31 21.50
N ALA A 19 50.48 -50.25 22.29
CA ALA A 19 51.27 -49.99 23.49
C ALA A 19 51.07 -51.07 24.56
N ALA A 20 49.85 -51.56 24.76
CA ALA A 20 49.56 -52.66 25.69
C ALA A 20 50.24 -53.97 25.26
N LEU A 21 50.24 -54.28 23.96
CA LEU A 21 50.91 -55.47 23.42
C LEU A 21 52.44 -55.40 23.57
N ASN A 22 53.01 -54.19 23.49
CA ASN A 22 54.45 -53.94 23.58
C ASN A 22 54.88 -53.39 24.95
N TRP A 23 54.11 -53.68 26.01
CA TRP A 23 54.32 -53.11 27.35
C TRP A 23 55.71 -53.39 27.91
N SER A 24 56.24 -54.60 27.71
CA SER A 24 57.57 -54.99 28.18
C SER A 24 58.69 -54.14 27.59
N GLU A 25 58.53 -53.71 26.33
CA GLU A 25 59.52 -52.87 25.65
C GLU A 25 59.41 -51.41 26.08
N ILE A 26 58.18 -50.93 26.34
CA ILE A 26 57.91 -49.56 26.79
C ILE A 26 58.51 -49.27 28.18
N VAL A 27 58.50 -50.27 29.08
CA VAL A 27 59.00 -50.15 30.45
C VAL A 27 60.48 -50.55 30.56
N ARG A 28 61.13 -50.96 29.46
CA ARG A 28 62.55 -51.33 29.46
C ARG A 28 63.42 -50.11 29.86
N PRO A 29 64.22 -50.21 30.96
CA PRO A 29 65.14 -49.13 31.33
C PRO A 29 66.18 -48.91 30.24
N THR A 30 66.34 -47.66 29.80
CA THR A 30 67.32 -47.27 28.79
C THR A 30 68.11 -46.07 29.30
N PRO A 31 69.45 -46.04 29.14
CA PRO A 31 70.24 -44.87 29.53
C PRO A 31 69.90 -43.69 28.63
N LEU A 32 69.30 -42.65 29.21
CA LEU A 32 68.91 -41.42 28.52
C LEU A 32 69.84 -40.28 28.89
N SER A 33 70.38 -39.58 27.89
CA SER A 33 71.10 -38.32 28.10
C SER A 33 70.15 -37.14 27.97
N PHE A 34 69.98 -36.37 29.04
CA PHE A 34 69.24 -35.10 29.06
C PHE A 34 70.15 -33.90 28.71
N GLY A 35 71.25 -34.14 27.98
CA GLY A 35 72.25 -33.14 27.62
C GLY A 35 73.33 -32.94 28.68
N LEU A 36 72.96 -32.77 29.96
CA LEU A 36 73.90 -32.55 31.07
C LEU A 36 74.00 -33.72 32.06
N MET A 37 73.00 -34.62 32.08
CA MET A 37 72.95 -35.78 32.97
C MET A 37 72.46 -37.01 32.22
N VAL A 38 73.01 -38.19 32.57
CA VAL A 38 72.56 -39.49 32.06
C VAL A 38 71.80 -40.19 33.17
N THR A 39 70.53 -40.51 32.93
CA THR A 39 69.67 -41.20 33.89
C THR A 39 69.01 -42.39 33.21
N ASP A 40 68.98 -43.52 33.91
CA ASP A 40 68.23 -44.69 33.46
C ASP A 40 66.75 -44.48 33.68
N ALA A 41 65.99 -44.35 32.59
CA ALA A 41 64.55 -44.26 32.63
C ALA A 41 63.92 -45.02 31.46
N PRO A 42 62.68 -45.50 31.61
CA PRO A 42 61.95 -46.11 30.51
C PRO A 42 61.56 -45.03 29.49
N LEU A 43 62.33 -44.93 28.40
CA LEU A 43 62.12 -43.97 27.31
C LEU A 43 60.70 -44.08 26.73
N GLY A 44 60.17 -45.29 26.60
CA GLY A 44 58.84 -45.55 26.08
C GLY A 44 57.74 -44.91 26.91
N LEU A 45 57.82 -45.01 28.24
CA LEU A 45 56.86 -44.38 29.14
C LEU A 45 56.89 -42.85 29.04
N ILE A 46 58.09 -42.26 28.95
CA ILE A 46 58.25 -40.80 28.83
C ILE A 46 57.62 -40.31 27.53
N LEU A 47 57.91 -40.95 26.40
CA LEU A 47 57.33 -40.59 25.10
C LEU A 47 55.81 -40.78 25.09
N LEU A 48 55.30 -41.87 25.66
CA LEU A 48 53.87 -42.14 25.72
C LEU A 48 53.13 -41.14 26.62
N ALA A 49 53.71 -40.77 27.75
CA ALA A 49 53.17 -39.73 28.63
C ALA A 49 53.12 -38.36 27.94
N LEU A 50 54.19 -37.98 27.24
CA LEU A 50 54.26 -36.70 26.52
C LEU A 50 53.30 -36.66 25.33
N LEU A 51 53.16 -37.78 24.59
CA LEU A 51 52.14 -37.95 23.56
C LEU A 51 50.73 -37.84 24.15
N GLY A 52 50.46 -38.52 25.26
CA GLY A 52 49.16 -38.45 25.95
C GLY A 52 48.83 -37.03 26.41
N LEU A 53 49.80 -36.34 27.02
CA LEU A 53 49.64 -34.96 27.47
C LEU A 53 49.31 -34.02 26.32
N THR A 54 50.10 -34.05 25.23
CA THR A 54 49.87 -33.22 24.05
C THR A 54 48.52 -33.52 23.40
N LEU A 55 48.11 -34.79 23.34
CA LEU A 55 46.80 -35.19 22.85
C LEU A 55 45.67 -34.60 23.70
N VAL A 56 45.76 -34.68 25.03
CA VAL A 56 44.74 -34.09 25.93
C VAL A 56 44.68 -32.58 25.76
N LEU A 57 45.81 -31.88 25.71
CA LEU A 57 45.87 -30.43 25.46
C LEU A 57 45.26 -30.05 24.11
N PHE A 58 45.51 -30.85 23.08
CA PHE A 58 44.92 -30.68 21.76
C PHE A 58 43.39 -30.86 21.79
N LEU A 59 42.89 -31.90 22.47
CA LEU A 59 41.45 -32.13 22.63
C LEU A 59 40.78 -30.99 23.40
N ALA A 60 41.37 -30.54 24.51
CA ALA A 60 40.86 -29.44 25.31
C ALA A 60 40.80 -28.13 24.50
N SER A 61 41.88 -27.81 23.79
CA SER A 61 41.95 -26.63 22.91
C SER A 61 40.93 -26.72 21.77
N SER A 62 40.80 -27.90 21.14
CA SER A 62 39.82 -28.11 20.06
C SER A 62 38.38 -27.96 20.57
N ALA A 63 38.07 -28.45 21.77
CA ALA A 63 36.76 -28.29 22.37
C ALA A 63 36.46 -26.81 22.70
N ALA A 64 37.41 -26.10 23.30
CA ALA A 64 37.30 -24.67 23.59
C ALA A 64 37.05 -23.84 22.33
N MET A 65 37.75 -24.15 21.23
CA MET A 65 37.57 -23.47 19.94
C MET A 65 36.18 -23.72 19.35
N ARG A 66 35.64 -24.93 19.48
CA ARG A 66 34.28 -25.25 19.00
C ARG A 66 33.21 -24.52 19.81
N THR A 67 33.39 -24.39 21.12
CA THR A 67 32.43 -23.68 22.00
C THR A 67 32.40 -22.18 21.74
N ALA A 68 33.54 -21.56 21.41
CA ALA A 68 33.61 -20.14 21.08
C ALA A 68 32.71 -19.80 19.88
N SER A 69 32.72 -20.64 18.84
CA SER A 69 31.90 -20.41 17.64
C SER A 69 30.39 -20.44 17.93
N LEU A 70 29.92 -21.33 18.81
CA LEU A 70 28.49 -21.43 19.17
C LEU A 70 27.98 -20.24 19.97
N MET A 71 28.83 -19.65 20.81
CA MET A 71 28.49 -18.44 21.56
C MET A 71 28.33 -17.25 20.60
N GLU A 72 29.20 -17.16 19.60
CA GLU A 72 29.23 -16.10 18.61
C GLU A 72 28.00 -16.13 17.69
N TYR A 73 27.52 -17.33 17.29
CA TYR A 73 26.26 -17.47 16.54
C TYR A 73 25.03 -16.90 17.27
N ARG A 74 24.92 -17.13 18.58
CA ARG A 74 23.79 -16.61 19.38
C ARG A 74 23.84 -15.09 19.49
N THR A 75 25.03 -14.53 19.63
CA THR A 75 25.22 -13.08 19.65
C THR A 75 24.87 -12.46 18.31
N HIS A 76 25.29 -13.07 17.20
CA HIS A 76 24.96 -12.58 15.86
C HIS A 76 23.46 -12.58 15.57
N GLN A 77 22.73 -13.62 15.99
CA GLN A 77 21.27 -13.65 15.86
C GLN A 77 20.61 -12.50 16.64
N LYS A 78 21.04 -12.26 17.89
CA LYS A 78 20.53 -11.14 18.70
C LYS A 78 20.83 -9.79 18.07
N THR A 79 22.02 -9.61 17.50
CA THR A 79 22.36 -8.35 16.81
C THR A 79 21.55 -8.14 15.53
N LEU A 80 21.24 -9.20 14.79
CA LEU A 80 20.39 -9.13 13.60
C LEU A 80 18.93 -8.86 13.95
N GLU A 81 18.42 -9.46 15.02
CA GLU A 81 17.07 -9.18 15.54
C GLU A 81 16.94 -7.73 16.00
N ALA A 82 17.91 -7.22 16.76
CA ALA A 82 17.94 -5.82 17.18
C ALA A 82 18.03 -4.84 15.98
N GLN A 83 18.82 -5.19 14.95
CA GLN A 83 18.89 -4.39 13.73
C GLN A 83 17.57 -4.41 12.93
N ARG A 84 16.89 -5.56 12.86
CA ARG A 84 15.56 -5.65 12.24
C ARG A 84 14.54 -4.80 12.99
N GLU A 85 14.51 -4.88 14.31
CA GLU A 85 13.60 -4.07 15.12
C GLU A 85 13.82 -2.56 14.91
N LEU A 86 15.09 -2.13 14.85
CA LEU A 86 15.43 -0.74 14.55
C LEU A 86 15.05 -0.34 13.12
N ALA A 87 15.24 -1.23 12.14
CA ALA A 87 14.83 -1.02 10.75
C ALA A 87 13.30 -0.92 10.63
N ASP A 88 12.56 -1.86 11.22
CA ASP A 88 11.10 -1.88 11.21
C ASP A 88 10.51 -0.63 11.87
N LYS A 89 11.13 -0.16 12.97
CA LYS A 89 10.73 1.09 13.63
C LYS A 89 11.02 2.31 12.75
N ALA A 90 12.15 2.34 12.06
CA ALA A 90 12.48 3.41 11.12
C ALA A 90 11.54 3.40 9.92
N GLU A 91 11.22 2.22 9.38
CA GLU A 91 10.25 2.04 8.30
C GLU A 91 8.85 2.47 8.73
N ALA A 92 8.38 2.07 9.92
CA ALA A 92 7.09 2.51 10.46
C ALA A 92 7.01 4.04 10.62
N SER A 93 8.11 4.68 11.05
CA SER A 93 8.22 6.14 11.10
C SER A 93 8.12 6.76 9.70
N ARG A 94 8.82 6.22 8.71
CA ARG A 94 8.75 6.68 7.30
C ARG A 94 7.35 6.50 6.70
N PHE A 95 6.67 5.40 6.99
CA PHE A 95 5.29 5.18 6.56
C PHE A 95 4.33 6.19 7.19
N THR A 96 4.53 6.50 8.48
CA THR A 96 3.72 7.50 9.19
C THR A 96 3.94 8.90 8.62
N ASP A 97 5.20 9.28 8.38
CA ASP A 97 5.58 10.56 7.78
C ASP A 97 5.02 10.72 6.36
N LEU A 98 5.18 9.70 5.51
CA LEU A 98 4.63 9.71 4.15
C LEU A 98 3.10 9.82 4.16
N ARG A 99 2.42 9.11 5.08
CA ARG A 99 0.98 9.20 5.24
C ARG A 99 0.56 10.60 5.66
N GLN A 100 1.25 11.19 6.64
CA GLN A 100 0.97 12.55 7.09
C GLN A 100 1.20 13.58 5.97
N HIS A 101 2.25 13.41 5.17
CA HIS A 101 2.54 14.26 4.03
C HIS A 101 1.45 14.16 2.95
N LEU A 102 1.02 12.93 2.62
CA LEU A 102 -0.09 12.71 1.67
C LEU A 102 -1.41 13.28 2.19
N ASP A 103 -1.74 13.07 3.47
CA ASP A 103 -2.95 13.62 4.08
C ASP A 103 -2.93 15.16 4.06
N THR A 104 -1.76 15.77 4.24
CA THR A 104 -1.57 17.23 4.17
C THR A 104 -1.77 17.73 2.73
N HIS A 105 -1.13 17.12 1.74
CA HIS A 105 -1.31 17.47 0.34
C HIS A 105 -2.74 17.29 -0.15
N LEU A 106 -3.42 16.21 0.26
CA LEU A 106 -4.83 15.99 -0.08
C LEU A 106 -5.75 17.04 0.56
N LYS A 107 -5.42 17.55 1.75
CA LYS A 107 -6.17 18.67 2.35
C LYS A 107 -5.92 19.96 1.59
N GLU A 108 -4.67 20.28 1.27
CA GLU A 108 -4.31 21.46 0.49
C GLU A 108 -4.95 21.46 -0.90
N MET A 109 -4.98 20.31 -1.59
CA MET A 109 -5.66 20.17 -2.88
C MET A 109 -7.16 20.43 -2.75
N ARG A 110 -7.83 19.82 -1.76
CA ARG A 110 -9.27 20.05 -1.52
C ARG A 110 -9.59 21.50 -1.19
N GLU A 111 -8.72 22.18 -0.44
CA GLU A 111 -8.88 23.59 -0.12
C GLU A 111 -8.73 24.46 -1.37
N ARG A 112 -7.72 24.20 -2.20
CA ARG A 112 -7.53 24.87 -3.49
C ARG A 112 -8.72 24.64 -4.43
N ASP A 113 -9.23 23.42 -4.52
CA ASP A 113 -10.38 23.08 -5.34
C ASP A 113 -11.65 23.79 -4.84
N ALA A 114 -11.87 23.87 -3.52
CA ALA A 114 -12.99 24.59 -2.94
C ALA A 114 -12.90 26.11 -3.22
N ILE A 115 -11.70 26.68 -3.12
CA ILE A 115 -11.46 28.08 -3.48
C ILE A 115 -11.75 28.30 -4.98
N ALA A 116 -11.19 27.46 -5.86
CA ALA A 116 -11.38 27.56 -7.30
C ALA A 116 -12.86 27.41 -7.70
N ALA A 117 -13.59 26.47 -7.10
CA ALA A 117 -15.03 26.33 -7.31
C ALA A 117 -15.80 27.58 -6.87
N SER A 118 -15.44 28.15 -5.71
CA SER A 118 -16.08 29.39 -5.22
C SER A 118 -15.80 30.61 -6.11
N GLU A 119 -14.61 30.69 -6.70
CA GLU A 119 -14.26 31.75 -7.65
C GLU A 119 -14.99 31.56 -8.98
N PHE A 120 -15.09 30.32 -9.45
CA PHE A 120 -15.85 29.98 -10.65
C PHE A 120 -17.34 30.35 -10.51
N ASP A 121 -17.96 30.01 -9.37
CA ASP A 121 -19.34 30.39 -9.08
C ASP A 121 -19.53 31.92 -9.07
N LYS A 122 -18.59 32.66 -8.47
CA LYS A 122 -18.62 34.13 -8.48
C LYS A 122 -18.51 34.69 -9.89
N ALA A 123 -17.58 34.18 -10.70
CA ALA A 123 -17.40 34.60 -12.09
C ALA A 123 -18.65 34.28 -12.93
N MET A 124 -19.27 33.12 -12.72
CA MET A 124 -20.51 32.73 -13.41
C MET A 124 -21.69 33.63 -13.03
N LEU A 125 -21.82 33.99 -11.75
CA LEU A 125 -22.83 34.95 -11.30
C LEU A 125 -22.60 36.36 -11.88
N GLN A 126 -21.36 36.81 -11.98
CA GLN A 126 -21.00 38.08 -12.60
C GLN A 126 -21.35 38.09 -14.10
N SER A 127 -20.96 37.05 -14.84
CA SER A 127 -21.29 36.89 -16.26
C SER A 127 -22.81 36.89 -16.48
N ARG A 128 -23.57 36.17 -15.64
CA ARG A 128 -25.03 36.16 -15.71
C ARG A 128 -25.63 37.55 -15.51
N ARG A 129 -25.13 38.33 -14.54
CA ARG A 129 -25.58 39.71 -14.31
C ARG A 129 -25.24 40.63 -15.48
N GLU A 130 -24.06 40.47 -16.07
CA GLU A 130 -23.66 41.23 -17.25
C GLU A 130 -24.56 40.96 -18.45
N VAL A 131 -24.87 39.68 -18.73
CA VAL A 131 -25.82 39.29 -19.78
C VAL A 131 -27.21 39.88 -19.53
N GLN A 132 -27.71 39.85 -18.29
CA GLN A 132 -28.98 40.47 -17.93
C GLN A 132 -28.96 41.99 -18.13
N ALA A 133 -27.89 42.67 -17.73
CA ALA A 133 -27.73 44.11 -17.93
C ALA A 133 -27.69 44.48 -19.42
N GLN A 134 -27.00 43.69 -20.24
CA GLN A 134 -26.98 43.85 -21.70
C GLN A 134 -28.39 43.65 -22.31
N MET A 135 -29.13 42.63 -21.87
CA MET A 135 -30.52 42.41 -22.31
C MET A 135 -31.43 43.58 -21.93
N GLU A 136 -31.33 44.10 -20.71
CA GLU A 136 -32.09 45.27 -20.30
C GLU A 136 -31.73 46.52 -21.12
N GLN A 137 -30.44 46.73 -21.39
CA GLN A 137 -29.99 47.85 -22.21
C GLN A 137 -30.50 47.72 -23.64
N MET A 138 -30.45 46.51 -24.22
CA MET A 138 -31.01 46.23 -25.54
C MET A 138 -32.52 46.46 -25.55
N ASN A 139 -33.25 45.99 -24.54
CA ASN A 139 -34.69 46.24 -24.41
C ASN A 139 -35.01 47.74 -24.29
N ARG A 140 -34.26 48.48 -23.45
CA ARG A 140 -34.37 49.94 -23.34
C ARG A 140 -34.12 50.63 -24.68
N MET A 141 -33.09 50.19 -25.42
CA MET A 141 -32.77 50.74 -26.74
C MET A 141 -33.84 50.42 -27.79
N LEU A 142 -34.38 49.19 -27.79
CA LEU A 142 -35.49 48.78 -28.65
C LEU A 142 -36.73 49.63 -28.37
N ASN A 143 -37.12 49.79 -27.10
CA ASN A 143 -38.27 50.63 -26.73
C ASN A 143 -38.07 52.10 -27.14
N ALA A 144 -36.87 52.66 -26.98
CA ALA A 144 -36.58 54.01 -27.45
C ALA A 144 -36.73 54.15 -28.97
N ARG A 145 -36.24 53.17 -29.74
CA ARG A 145 -36.41 53.13 -31.20
C ARG A 145 -37.88 52.96 -31.61
N LEU A 146 -38.63 52.11 -30.88
CA LEU A 146 -40.04 51.87 -31.14
C LEU A 146 -40.87 53.13 -30.88
N ASN A 147 -40.61 53.82 -29.75
CA ASN A 147 -41.23 55.11 -29.44
C ASN A 147 -40.93 56.15 -30.51
N GLU A 148 -39.69 56.25 -31.01
CA GLU A 148 -39.35 57.18 -32.10
C GLU A 148 -40.14 56.87 -33.38
N MET A 149 -40.32 55.59 -33.71
CA MET A 149 -41.15 55.17 -34.85
C MET A 149 -42.63 55.50 -34.62
N GLU A 150 -43.19 55.19 -33.45
CA GLU A 150 -44.56 55.57 -33.10
C GLU A 150 -44.75 57.08 -33.16
N GLN A 151 -43.78 57.87 -32.70
CA GLN A 151 -43.85 59.33 -32.71
C GLN A 151 -43.84 59.89 -34.14
N ARG A 152 -43.13 59.24 -35.07
CA ARG A 152 -43.18 59.54 -36.52
C ARG A 152 -44.52 59.17 -37.14
N LEU A 153 -45.12 58.05 -36.73
CA LEU A 153 -46.47 57.65 -37.17
C LEU A 153 -47.56 58.57 -36.59
N ALA A 154 -47.48 58.90 -35.30
CA ALA A 154 -48.39 59.79 -34.60
C ALA A 154 -48.29 61.24 -35.13
N GLY A 155 -47.08 61.70 -35.45
CA GLY A 155 -46.85 63.00 -36.10
C GLY A 155 -47.45 63.14 -37.51
N ARG A 156 -47.94 62.05 -38.11
CA ARG A 156 -48.56 62.04 -39.45
C ARG A 156 -50.10 62.08 -39.43
N THR A 157 -50.76 62.08 -38.26
CA THR A 157 -52.23 61.96 -38.20
C THR A 157 -52.83 62.80 -37.05
N PRO A 158 -53.67 63.82 -37.30
CA PRO A 158 -54.52 64.37 -36.25
C PRO A 158 -55.89 63.68 -36.32
N ALA A 159 -56.23 62.85 -35.34
CA ALA A 159 -57.62 62.63 -34.91
C ALA A 159 -57.68 61.73 -33.67
N MET A 160 -58.12 62.32 -32.56
CA MET A 160 -59.28 61.89 -31.77
C MET A 160 -59.60 60.38 -31.76
N ALA A 161 -59.34 59.69 -30.63
CA ALA A 161 -60.14 58.55 -30.18
C ALA A 161 -59.86 58.19 -28.71
N ALA A 162 -60.95 57.92 -27.99
CA ALA A 162 -61.07 57.54 -26.58
C ALA A 162 -60.67 56.06 -26.34
N PRO A 163 -60.65 55.56 -25.09
CA PRO A 163 -59.92 54.36 -24.71
C PRO A 163 -60.69 53.09 -25.10
N VAL A 164 -60.05 52.21 -25.88
CA VAL A 164 -60.53 50.85 -26.12
C VAL A 164 -59.88 49.91 -25.11
N ARG A 165 -60.73 49.27 -24.32
CA ARG A 165 -60.45 48.23 -23.33
C ARG A 165 -59.80 47.02 -24.00
N ASN A 166 -58.55 46.72 -23.63
CA ASN A 166 -57.88 45.48 -24.03
C ASN A 166 -58.46 44.31 -23.21
N GLU A 167 -59.35 43.53 -23.81
CA GLU A 167 -59.60 42.16 -23.35
C GLU A 167 -58.46 41.28 -23.85
N VAL A 168 -57.77 40.64 -22.90
CA VAL A 168 -56.76 39.61 -23.17
C VAL A 168 -57.48 38.44 -23.85
N VAL A 169 -57.38 38.40 -25.18
CA VAL A 169 -57.72 37.20 -25.96
C VAL A 169 -56.67 36.14 -25.62
N ALA A 170 -57.05 35.18 -24.78
CA ALA A 170 -56.31 33.94 -24.62
C ALA A 170 -56.10 33.32 -26.02
N PRO A 171 -54.88 32.86 -26.37
CA PRO A 171 -54.66 32.23 -27.66
C PRO A 171 -55.59 31.02 -27.77
N ALA A 172 -56.37 30.99 -28.84
CA ALA A 172 -57.23 29.86 -29.18
C ALA A 172 -56.39 28.58 -29.09
N HIS A 173 -56.68 27.75 -28.08
CA HIS A 173 -56.14 26.40 -27.97
C HIS A 173 -56.69 25.61 -29.16
N ASP A 174 -55.86 25.44 -30.18
CA ASP A 174 -56.13 24.48 -31.24
C ASP A 174 -56.13 23.07 -30.61
N PRO A 175 -57.29 22.39 -30.47
CA PRO A 175 -57.38 21.12 -29.74
C PRO A 175 -56.52 20.02 -30.37
N ALA A 176 -56.11 20.19 -31.64
CA ALA A 176 -55.24 19.26 -32.33
C ALA A 176 -53.77 19.34 -31.87
N LEU A 177 -53.28 20.52 -31.45
CA LEU A 177 -51.91 20.70 -30.97
C LEU A 177 -51.77 20.22 -29.52
N ALA A 178 -52.76 20.49 -28.67
CA ALA A 178 -52.78 20.01 -27.29
C ALA A 178 -52.82 18.46 -27.22
N ALA A 179 -53.55 17.80 -28.12
CA ALA A 179 -53.57 16.34 -28.21
C ALA A 179 -52.22 15.75 -28.64
N ARG A 180 -51.52 16.41 -29.57
CA ARG A 180 -50.16 15.99 -30.01
C ARG A 180 -49.13 16.15 -28.90
N GLU A 181 -49.19 17.24 -28.14
CA GLU A 181 -48.29 17.44 -27.00
C GLU A 181 -48.53 16.44 -25.87
N ALA A 182 -49.79 16.09 -25.61
CA ALA A 182 -50.14 15.05 -24.64
C ALA A 182 -49.58 13.68 -25.06
N GLN A 183 -49.71 13.31 -26.33
CA GLN A 183 -49.15 12.06 -26.86
C GLN A 183 -47.62 12.01 -26.78
N LEU A 184 -46.94 13.11 -27.08
CA LEU A 184 -45.48 13.20 -26.96
C LEU A 184 -44.99 13.12 -25.50
N ARG A 185 -45.77 13.67 -24.56
CA ARG A 185 -45.47 13.54 -23.12
C ARG A 185 -45.65 12.10 -22.65
N GLU A 186 -46.71 11.41 -23.07
CA GLU A 186 -46.91 9.99 -22.75
C GLU A 186 -45.82 9.11 -23.34
N GLN A 187 -45.37 9.38 -24.57
CA GLN A 187 -44.26 8.63 -25.18
C GLN A 187 -42.96 8.81 -24.39
N ARG A 188 -42.63 10.05 -23.99
CA ARG A 188 -41.44 10.32 -23.17
C ARG A 188 -41.50 9.62 -21.82
N LEU A 189 -42.64 9.65 -21.15
CA LEU A 189 -42.82 8.95 -19.87
C LEU A 189 -42.61 7.43 -20.02
N ARG A 190 -43.14 6.83 -21.10
CA ARG A 190 -42.93 5.40 -21.38
C ARG A 190 -41.48 5.05 -21.70
N GLU A 191 -40.75 5.95 -22.38
CA GLU A 191 -39.32 5.77 -22.63
C GLU A 191 -38.49 5.89 -21.34
N GLU A 192 -38.81 6.85 -20.49
CA GLU A 192 -38.16 7.02 -19.19
C GLU A 192 -38.39 5.81 -18.27
N GLU A 193 -39.60 5.24 -18.26
CA GLU A 193 -39.89 4.01 -17.51
C GLU A 193 -39.08 2.83 -18.03
N ARG A 194 -38.94 2.65 -19.35
CA ARG A 194 -38.12 1.58 -19.94
C ARG A 194 -36.65 1.71 -19.55
N LEU A 195 -36.08 2.90 -19.66
CA LEU A 195 -34.69 3.17 -19.29
C LEU A 195 -34.46 2.97 -17.78
N ARG A 196 -35.48 3.27 -16.95
CA ARG A 196 -35.42 3.03 -15.52
C ARG A 196 -35.41 1.54 -15.19
N ASP A 197 -36.27 0.76 -15.83
CA ASP A 197 -36.33 -0.69 -15.64
C ASP A 197 -35.05 -1.38 -16.11
N GLU A 198 -34.45 -0.91 -17.21
CA GLU A 198 -33.18 -1.41 -17.72
C GLU A 198 -32.03 -1.16 -16.72
N ARG A 199 -31.93 0.05 -16.16
CA ARG A 199 -30.95 0.34 -15.09
C ARG A 199 -31.14 -0.52 -13.83
N ILE A 200 -32.39 -0.83 -13.48
CA ILE A 200 -32.67 -1.70 -12.32
C ILE A 200 -32.20 -3.14 -12.60
N ARG A 201 -32.32 -3.62 -13.84
CA ARG A 201 -31.79 -4.93 -14.25
C ARG A 201 -30.27 -4.96 -14.20
N GLU A 202 -29.60 -3.98 -14.80
CA GLU A 202 -28.13 -3.88 -14.77
C GLU A 202 -27.59 -3.83 -13.33
N GLN A 203 -28.22 -3.06 -12.44
CA GLN A 203 -27.82 -3.02 -11.03
C GLN A 203 -28.00 -4.37 -10.32
N ARG A 204 -29.04 -5.14 -10.68
CA ARG A 204 -29.25 -6.49 -10.13
C ARG A 204 -28.21 -7.46 -10.65
N ASP A 205 -27.83 -7.35 -11.91
CA ASP A 205 -26.83 -8.22 -12.53
C ASP A 205 -25.45 -7.94 -11.93
N VAL A 206 -25.03 -6.67 -11.80
CA VAL A 206 -23.78 -6.29 -11.12
C VAL A 206 -23.76 -6.80 -9.67
N ARG A 207 -24.86 -6.66 -8.93
CA ARG A 207 -24.95 -7.15 -7.55
C ARG A 207 -24.88 -8.68 -7.46
N ASN A 208 -25.44 -9.39 -8.44
CA ASN A 208 -25.34 -10.85 -8.50
C ASN A 208 -23.92 -11.30 -8.87
N GLU A 209 -23.23 -10.59 -9.76
CA GLU A 209 -21.82 -10.83 -10.07
C GLU A 209 -20.91 -10.58 -8.86
N GLU A 210 -21.12 -9.49 -8.12
CA GLU A 210 -20.39 -9.23 -6.87
C GLU A 210 -20.61 -10.34 -5.84
N ARG A 211 -21.84 -10.85 -5.73
CA ARG A 211 -22.16 -12.00 -4.86
C ARG A 211 -21.48 -13.28 -5.33
N ALA A 212 -21.46 -13.55 -6.64
CA ALA A 212 -20.77 -14.71 -7.20
C ALA A 212 -19.26 -14.64 -6.96
N GLN A 213 -18.64 -13.46 -7.15
CA GLN A 213 -17.22 -13.25 -6.86
C GLN A 213 -16.89 -13.32 -5.35
N ALA A 214 -17.84 -12.96 -4.48
CA ALA A 214 -17.68 -13.13 -3.03
C ALA A 214 -17.76 -14.59 -2.58
N VAL A 215 -18.53 -15.43 -3.29
CA VAL A 215 -18.65 -16.87 -3.03
C VAL A 215 -17.43 -17.65 -3.53
N ASP A 216 -16.80 -17.20 -4.63
CA ASP A 216 -15.64 -17.87 -5.24
C ASP A 216 -14.28 -17.45 -4.62
N LYS A 217 -14.27 -16.43 -3.76
CA LYS A 217 -13.12 -16.11 -2.91
C LYS A 217 -13.06 -17.13 -1.76
N PRO A 218 -12.01 -17.98 -1.66
CA PRO A 218 -11.88 -18.86 -0.51
C PRO A 218 -11.84 -18.01 0.75
N ALA A 219 -12.67 -18.38 1.73
CA ALA A 219 -12.71 -17.71 3.02
C ALA A 219 -11.30 -17.72 3.63
N GLU A 220 -10.57 -16.62 3.49
CA GLU A 220 -9.38 -16.37 4.26
C GLU A 220 -9.79 -16.33 5.73
N SER A 221 -9.60 -17.48 6.37
CA SER A 221 -9.80 -17.74 7.77
C SER A 221 -9.19 -16.59 8.58
N GLY A 222 -10.04 -15.88 9.33
CA GLY A 222 -9.67 -14.82 10.28
C GLY A 222 -8.81 -15.27 11.47
N TRP A 223 -8.08 -16.39 11.34
CA TRP A 223 -7.19 -16.98 12.32
C TRP A 223 -5.76 -16.46 12.22
N ARG A 224 -5.38 -15.74 11.14
CA ARG A 224 -4.04 -15.12 10.99
C ARG A 224 -3.91 -13.75 11.67
N LYS A 225 -4.86 -13.34 12.52
CA LYS A 225 -4.81 -12.08 13.27
C LYS A 225 -4.25 -12.22 14.70
N TRP A 226 -3.91 -13.43 15.16
CA TRP A 226 -3.48 -13.69 16.54
C TRP A 226 -2.28 -14.64 16.69
N PHE A 227 -1.46 -14.81 15.65
CA PHE A 227 -0.13 -15.43 15.70
C PHE A 227 0.77 -14.76 14.67
#